data_AF-A0A821WMV1-F1
#
_entry.id   AF-A0A821WMV1-F1
#
_cell.length_a   1.000
_cell.length_b   1.000
_cell.length_c   1.000
_cell.angle_alpha   90.00
_cell.angle_beta   90.00
_cell.angle_gamma   90.00
#
_symmetry.space_group_name_H-M   'P 1'
#
loop_
_entity.id
_entity.type
_entity.pdbx_description
1 polymer ?
#
loop_
_entity_poly.entity_id
_entity_poly.type
_entity_poly.pdbx_seq_one_letter_code
_entity_poly.pdbx_strand_id
1 'polypeptide(L)'
;MQFRGFPLTIDDLRTISFKFAEQLAIKHIFNIGSEKAGYDWVHMFLKRNSDISLRKSEGVSYARSQGMNKAEVNAYFEMLERILSDNDLINKPGHIYNMDESGL
;
A
#
# COMPACT_ATOMS: atom_id res chain seq x y z
N MET A 1 -12.32 -9.35 -9.66
CA MET A 1 -11.19 -8.51 -9.18
C MET A 1 -11.57 -7.98 -7.80
N GLN A 2 -10.78 -8.27 -6.77
CA GLN A 2 -11.05 -7.77 -5.41
C GLN A 2 -10.68 -6.28 -5.29
N PHE A 3 -11.53 -5.51 -4.61
CA PHE A 3 -11.54 -4.04 -4.56
C PHE A 3 -10.54 -3.41 -3.57
N ARG A 4 -9.85 -4.19 -2.75
CA ARG A 4 -9.00 -3.66 -1.65
C ARG A 4 -7.60 -4.27 -1.68
N GLY A 5 -6.59 -3.42 -1.51
CA GLY A 5 -5.20 -3.83 -1.35
C GLY A 5 -4.28 -3.63 -2.57
N PHE A 6 -4.77 -3.08 -3.68
CA PHE A 6 -3.91 -2.72 -4.81
C PHE A 6 -3.56 -1.22 -4.77
N PRO A 7 -2.29 -0.86 -5.00
CA PRO A 7 -1.89 0.54 -5.12
C PRO A 7 -2.59 1.19 -6.31
N LEU A 8 -2.87 2.50 -6.19
CA LEU A 8 -3.43 3.30 -7.28
C LEU A 8 -2.52 3.24 -8.50
N THR A 9 -3.12 2.95 -9.65
CA THR A 9 -2.42 3.02 -10.94
C THR A 9 -2.44 4.45 -11.48
N ILE A 10 -1.60 4.71 -12.50
CA ILE A 10 -1.67 5.97 -13.24
C ILE A 10 -3.05 6.18 -13.86
N ASP A 11 -3.72 5.11 -14.30
CA ASP A 11 -5.05 5.22 -14.88
C ASP A 11 -6.12 5.59 -13.84
N ASP A 12 -5.99 5.05 -12.62
CA ASP A 12 -6.85 5.44 -11.49
C ASP A 12 -6.64 6.92 -11.16
N LEU A 13 -5.38 7.37 -11.08
CA LEU A 13 -5.04 8.77 -10.83
C LEU A 13 -5.68 9.70 -11.86
N ARG A 14 -5.62 9.34 -13.14
CA ARG A 14 -6.22 10.12 -14.24
C ARG A 14 -7.73 10.23 -14.11
N THR A 15 -8.38 9.12 -13.75
CA THR A 15 -9.84 9.05 -13.57
C THR A 15 -10.28 9.85 -12.34
N ILE A 16 -9.58 9.70 -11.22
CA ILE A 16 -9.86 10.43 -9.97
C ILE A 16 -9.67 11.92 -10.18
N SER A 17 -8.62 12.33 -10.90
CA SER A 17 -8.33 13.75 -11.14
C SER A 17 -9.41 14.43 -11.99
N PHE A 18 -9.95 13.71 -12.99
CA PHE A 18 -11.10 14.20 -13.76
C PHE A 18 -12.33 14.37 -12.87
N LYS A 19 -12.71 13.31 -12.14
CA LYS A 19 -13.88 13.33 -11.25
C LYS A 19 -13.78 14.42 -10.19
N PHE A 20 -12.60 14.61 -9.61
CA PHE A 20 -12.34 15.64 -8.62
C PHE A 20 -12.54 17.05 -9.19
N ALA A 21 -12.06 17.28 -10.42
CA ALA A 21 -12.22 18.57 -11.06
C ALA A 21 -13.68 18.87 -11.46
N GLU A 22 -14.41 17.87 -11.97
CA GLU A 22 -15.85 17.97 -12.25
C GLU A 22 -16.67 18.23 -10.97
N GLN A 23 -16.42 17.47 -9.90
CA GLN A 23 -17.13 17.60 -8.62
C GLN A 23 -16.94 18.97 -7.97
N LEU A 24 -15.76 19.56 -8.12
CA LEU A 24 -15.45 20.88 -7.59
C LEU A 24 -15.70 22.02 -8.58
N ALA A 25 -16.28 21.72 -9.75
CA ALA A 25 -16.48 22.68 -10.85
C ALA A 25 -15.21 23.46 -11.22
N ILE A 26 -14.05 22.81 -11.13
CA ILE A 26 -12.75 23.38 -11.52
C ILE A 26 -12.62 23.29 -13.03
N LYS A 27 -12.44 24.43 -13.69
CA LYS A 27 -12.19 24.46 -15.14
C LYS A 27 -10.95 23.65 -15.49
N HIS A 28 -11.09 22.68 -16.40
CA HIS A 28 -9.99 21.83 -16.87
C HIS A 28 -10.04 21.58 -18.38
N ILE A 29 -8.92 21.08 -18.91
CA ILE A 29 -8.76 20.66 -20.32
C ILE A 29 -8.78 19.14 -20.50
N PHE A 30 -9.20 18.41 -19.47
CA PHE A 30 -9.26 16.94 -19.51
C PHE A 30 -10.26 16.45 -20.55
N ASN A 31 -10.07 15.20 -20.98
CA ASN A 31 -10.91 14.61 -22.00
C ASN A 31 -12.24 14.16 -21.38
N ILE A 32 -13.33 14.80 -21.82
CA ILE A 32 -14.69 14.51 -21.35
C ILE A 32 -15.16 13.15 -21.86
N GLY A 33 -14.87 12.80 -23.12
CA GLY A 33 -15.32 11.54 -23.72
C GLY A 33 -14.68 10.29 -23.09
N SER A 34 -13.47 10.41 -22.54
CA SER A 34 -12.81 9.33 -21.79
C SER A 34 -12.82 9.51 -20.27
N GLU A 35 -13.42 10.60 -19.78
CA GLU A 35 -13.49 10.97 -18.35
C GLU A 35 -12.15 10.88 -17.60
N LYS A 36 -11.08 11.32 -18.26
CA LYS A 36 -9.71 11.15 -17.76
C LYS A 36 -8.84 12.37 -18.00
N ALA A 37 -7.96 12.65 -17.03
CA ALA A 37 -6.84 13.56 -17.24
C ALA A 37 -5.87 13.03 -18.32
N GLY A 38 -5.16 13.93 -18.99
CA GLY A 38 -4.13 13.57 -19.98
C GLY A 38 -2.87 12.98 -19.32
N TYR A 39 -2.08 12.21 -20.08
CA TYR A 39 -0.79 11.70 -19.60
C TYR A 39 0.20 12.82 -19.27
N ASP A 40 0.25 13.87 -20.09
CA ASP A 40 1.11 15.02 -19.84
C ASP A 40 0.77 15.72 -18.52
N TRP A 41 -0.53 15.79 -18.18
CA TRP A 41 -0.95 16.34 -16.91
C TRP A 41 -0.42 15.52 -15.73
N VAL A 42 -0.47 14.18 -15.82
CA VAL A 42 0.10 13.30 -14.76
C VAL A 42 1.59 13.51 -14.64
N HIS A 43 2.32 13.56 -15.75
CA HIS A 43 3.76 13.80 -15.74
C HIS A 43 4.10 15.13 -15.06
N MET A 44 3.40 16.20 -15.43
CA MET A 44 3.59 17.52 -14.81
C MET A 44 3.16 17.55 -13.33
N PHE A 45 2.11 16.83 -12.96
CA PHE A 45 1.65 16.71 -11.58
C PHE A 45 2.71 16.04 -10.70
N LEU A 46 3.27 14.91 -11.14
CA LEU A 46 4.34 14.22 -10.41
C LEU A 46 5.64 15.03 -10.36
N LYS A 47 5.95 15.77 -11.43
CA LYS A 47 7.12 16.67 -11.44
C LYS A 47 7.00 17.80 -10.42
N ARG A 48 5.79 18.32 -10.17
CA ARG A 48 5.53 19.38 -9.17
C ARG A 48 5.48 18.85 -7.74
N ASN A 49 5.17 17.58 -7.55
CA ASN A 49 5.06 16.92 -6.26
C ASN A 49 6.12 15.83 -6.14
N SER A 50 7.38 16.24 -6.00
CA SER A 50 8.55 15.34 -6.02
C SER A 50 8.65 14.41 -4.82
N ASP A 51 7.84 14.65 -3.78
CA ASP A 51 7.61 13.77 -2.64
C ASP A 51 6.79 12.51 -3.01
N ILE A 52 6.04 12.56 -4.12
CA ILE A 52 5.31 11.40 -4.63
C ILE A 52 6.26 10.46 -5.37
N SER A 53 6.51 9.30 -4.77
CA SER A 53 7.29 8.23 -5.39
C SER A 53 6.41 7.26 -6.19
N LEU A 54 6.65 7.16 -7.49
CA LEU A 54 6.09 6.07 -8.31
C LEU A 54 6.79 4.76 -7.97
N ARG A 55 6.04 3.74 -7.54
CA ARG A 55 6.56 2.40 -7.30
C ARG A 55 5.82 1.39 -8.17
N LYS A 56 6.56 0.42 -8.69
CA LYS A 56 5.95 -0.79 -9.25
C LYS A 56 5.43 -1.61 -8.08
N SER A 57 4.16 -1.99 -8.11
CA SER A 57 3.65 -2.93 -7.12
C SER A 57 4.46 -4.21 -7.20
N GLU A 58 5.05 -4.63 -6.10
CA GLU A 58 5.47 -6.01 -5.96
C GLU A 58 4.22 -6.88 -5.86
N GLY A 59 4.23 -8.03 -6.53
CA GLY A 59 3.15 -8.99 -6.38
C GLY A 59 3.10 -9.46 -4.93
N VAL A 60 1.99 -9.24 -4.24
CA VAL A 60 1.73 -9.94 -2.99
C VAL A 60 1.65 -11.42 -3.34
N SER A 61 2.61 -12.23 -2.90
CA SER A 61 2.55 -13.68 -3.12
C SER A 61 1.26 -14.23 -2.51
N TYR A 62 0.72 -15.31 -3.06
CA TYR A 62 -0.48 -15.95 -2.52
C TYR A 62 -0.31 -16.30 -1.03
N ALA A 63 0.88 -16.76 -0.64
CA ALA A 63 1.21 -17.02 0.76
C ALA A 63 1.12 -15.74 1.62
N ARG A 64 1.61 -14.60 1.12
CA ARG A 64 1.55 -13.32 1.84
C ARG A 64 0.12 -12.80 1.94
N SER A 65 -0.72 -12.97 0.91
CA SER A 65 -2.13 -12.56 0.98
C SER A 65 -2.95 -13.42 1.94
N GLN A 66 -2.66 -14.73 2.01
CA GLN A 66 -3.26 -15.61 3.01
C GLN A 66 -2.80 -15.23 4.43
N GLY A 67 -1.51 -15.00 4.66
CA GLY A 67 -0.98 -14.64 5.99
C GLY A 67 -1.33 -13.23 6.47
N MET A 68 -1.72 -12.31 5.57
CA MET A 68 -2.10 -10.94 5.90
C MET A 68 -3.63 -10.73 5.97
N ASN A 69 -4.37 -11.72 6.43
CA ASN A 69 -5.80 -11.57 6.73
C ASN A 69 -6.02 -11.34 8.24
N LYS A 70 -7.20 -10.81 8.61
CA LYS A 70 -7.50 -10.41 9.99
C LYS A 70 -7.34 -11.56 10.99
N ALA A 71 -7.75 -12.78 10.63
CA ALA A 71 -7.68 -13.93 11.53
C ALA A 71 -6.21 -14.34 11.76
N GLU A 72 -5.43 -14.45 10.69
CA GLU A 72 -4.01 -14.82 10.78
C GLU A 72 -3.18 -13.77 11.52
N VAL A 73 -3.42 -12.48 11.25
CA VAL A 73 -2.73 -11.39 11.94
C VAL A 73 -3.06 -11.38 13.42
N ASN A 74 -4.33 -11.55 13.79
CA ASN A 74 -4.73 -11.62 15.19
C ASN A 74 -4.09 -12.83 15.90
N ALA A 75 -4.17 -14.02 15.30
CA ALA A 75 -3.59 -15.23 15.86
C ALA A 75 -2.06 -15.10 16.06
N TYR A 76 -1.36 -14.46 15.11
CA TYR A 76 0.06 -14.17 15.23
C TYR A 76 0.37 -13.28 16.44
N PHE A 77 -0.33 -12.14 16.58
CA PHE A 77 -0.06 -11.20 17.67
C PHE A 77 -0.49 -11.73 19.05
N GLU A 78 -1.59 -12.48 19.13
CA GLU A 78 -2.00 -13.20 20.35
C GLU A 78 -0.93 -14.22 20.77
N MET A 79 -0.38 -14.97 19.81
CA MET A 79 0.69 -15.92 20.09
C MET A 79 1.97 -15.22 20.53
N LEU A 80 2.34 -14.12 19.87
CA LEU A 80 3.52 -13.32 20.22
C LEU A 80 3.41 -12.75 21.63
N GLU A 81 2.28 -12.10 21.95
CA GLU A 81 2.03 -11.53 23.27
C GLU A 81 2.11 -12.59 24.37
N ARG A 82 1.50 -13.75 24.15
CA ARG A 82 1.58 -14.89 25.06
C ARG A 82 3.01 -15.33 25.30
N ILE A 83 3.79 -15.57 24.24
CA ILE A 83 5.19 -16.02 24.36
C ILE A 83 6.03 -14.99 25.11
N LEU A 84 5.87 -13.70 24.80
CA LEU A 84 6.62 -12.65 25.47
C LEU A 84 6.23 -12.51 26.94
N SER A 85 4.95 -12.70 27.28
CA SER A 85 4.45 -12.67 28.66
C SER A 85 4.94 -13.85 29.47
N ASP A 86 4.77 -15.08 28.94
CA ASP A 86 5.11 -16.33 29.61
C ASP A 86 6.61 -16.43 29.93
N ASN A 87 7.46 -15.75 29.15
CA ASN A 87 8.91 -15.75 29.31
C ASN A 87 9.48 -14.45 29.93
N ASP A 88 8.63 -13.51 30.36
CA ASP A 88 9.05 -12.22 30.93
C ASP A 88 10.01 -11.43 30.02
N LEU A 89 9.64 -11.35 28.73
CA LEU A 89 10.41 -10.74 27.65
C LEU A 89 9.82 -9.42 27.10
N ILE A 90 8.59 -9.04 27.48
CA ILE A 90 7.89 -7.85 26.93
C ILE A 90 8.77 -6.59 26.90
N ASN A 91 9.55 -6.37 27.96
CA ASN A 91 10.42 -5.18 28.10
C ASN A 91 11.92 -5.52 28.02
N LYS A 92 12.29 -6.70 27.48
CA LYS A 92 13.67 -7.20 27.44
C LYS A 92 14.08 -7.63 26.02
N PRO A 93 14.04 -6.72 25.03
CA PRO A 93 14.37 -7.06 23.64
C PRO A 93 15.81 -7.59 23.49
N GLY A 94 16.74 -7.17 24.34
CA GLY A 94 18.12 -7.64 24.34
C GLY A 94 18.31 -9.12 24.70
N HIS A 95 17.25 -9.81 25.15
CA HIS A 95 17.26 -11.24 25.44
C HIS A 95 16.63 -12.08 24.31
N ILE A 96 16.22 -11.45 23.20
CA ILE A 96 15.64 -12.11 22.04
C ILE A 96 16.71 -12.21 20.96
N TYR A 97 17.15 -13.42 20.65
CA TYR A 97 18.16 -13.68 19.64
C TYR A 97 17.53 -14.30 18.40
N ASN A 98 17.84 -13.74 17.23
CA ASN A 98 17.49 -14.40 15.97
C ASN A 98 18.50 -15.54 15.72
N MET A 99 18.00 -16.76 15.58
CA MET A 99 18.81 -17.98 15.35
C MET A 99 18.55 -18.56 13.96
N ASP A 100 18.05 -17.75 13.03
CA ASP A 100 17.83 -18.17 11.64
C ASP A 100 19.16 -18.32 10.90
N GLU A 101 19.30 -19.41 10.16
CA GLU A 101 20.51 -19.69 9.38
C GLU A 101 20.49 -18.86 8.09
N SER A 102 21.43 -17.92 7.95
CA SER A 102 21.68 -17.32 6.64
C SER A 102 22.45 -18.34 5.80
N GLY A 103 21.75 -19.05 4.91
CA GLY A 103 22.37 -20.01 4.00
C GLY A 103 23.51 -19.36 3.20
N LEU A 104 24.71 -19.90 3.37
CA LEU A 104 25.82 -19.81 2.42
C LEU A 104 25.71 -20.95 1.41
#